data_AF-H8H2N6-F1
#
_entry.id   AF-H8H2N6-F1
#
_cell.length_a   1.000
_cell.length_b   1.000
_cell.length_c   1.000
_cell.angle_alpha   90.00
_cell.angle_beta   90.00
_cell.angle_gamma   90.00
#
_symmetry.space_group_name_H-M   'P 1'
#
loop_
_entity.id
_entity.type
_entity.pdbx_description
1 polymer ?
#
loop_
_entity_poly.entity_id
_entity_poly.type
_entity_poly.pdbx_seq_one_letter_code
_entity_poly.pdbx_strand_id
1 'polypeptide(L)'
;MLTYPTLRALHLQPTLTSTFTATPEPTAGDIADRQLGTLTATPSAHSVEVRAGLYFTPAWDPEEEARASVCFQDMTPDEARHEAQMRVLQAARRRTLHGVTWHFERLTVRVADHDGTYLAIESLEGVASDLHPDRYQELREALEEAAREAARDWAILGLN
;
A
#
# COMPACT_ATOMS: atom_id res chain seq x y z
N MET A 1 18.99 -50.74 -35.30
CA MET A 1 18.36 -49.46 -34.92
C MET A 1 18.13 -49.49 -33.42
N LEU A 2 18.88 -48.68 -32.66
CA LEU A 2 18.72 -48.57 -31.21
C LEU A 2 17.71 -47.45 -30.93
N THR A 3 16.54 -47.83 -30.42
CA THR A 3 15.52 -46.92 -29.92
C THR A 3 15.93 -46.47 -28.53
N TYR A 4 16.39 -45.23 -28.41
CA TYR A 4 16.58 -44.60 -27.10
C TYR A 4 15.21 -44.19 -26.55
N PRO A 5 14.85 -44.58 -25.32
CA PRO A 5 13.68 -44.01 -24.68
C PRO A 5 14.00 -42.54 -24.39
N THR A 6 13.24 -41.63 -25.01
CA THR A 6 13.16 -40.24 -24.58
C THR A 6 12.53 -40.23 -23.19
N LEU A 7 13.39 -40.27 -22.16
CA LEU A 7 13.03 -39.85 -20.82
C LEU A 7 12.49 -38.43 -20.94
N ARG A 8 11.16 -38.29 -20.96
CA ARG A 8 10.52 -37.02 -20.63
C ARG A 8 11.05 -36.66 -19.26
N ALA A 9 11.95 -35.67 -19.20
CA ALA A 9 12.29 -35.02 -17.96
C ALA A 9 10.97 -34.48 -17.39
N LEU A 10 10.42 -35.21 -16.41
CA LEU A 10 9.43 -34.68 -15.49
C LEU A 10 10.08 -33.40 -14.96
N HIS A 11 9.60 -32.25 -15.43
CA HIS A 11 9.87 -30.99 -14.77
C HIS A 11 9.15 -31.09 -13.43
N LEU A 12 9.81 -31.72 -12.45
CA LEU A 12 9.46 -31.61 -11.05
C LEU A 12 9.67 -30.14 -10.72
N GLN A 13 8.64 -29.33 -10.92
CA GLN A 13 8.64 -27.98 -10.38
C GLN A 13 8.79 -28.14 -8.87
N PRO A 14 9.84 -27.57 -8.25
CA PRO A 14 10.01 -27.65 -6.82
C PRO A 14 8.75 -27.11 -6.15
N THR A 15 8.25 -27.81 -5.13
CA THR A 15 7.09 -27.34 -4.38
C THR A 15 7.48 -26.04 -3.67
N LEU A 16 6.80 -24.95 -4.03
CA LEU A 16 7.02 -23.63 -3.46
C LEU A 16 6.01 -23.35 -2.36
N THR A 17 6.47 -22.84 -1.22
CA THR A 17 5.63 -22.42 -0.11
C THR A 17 5.63 -20.90 -0.02
N SER A 18 4.46 -20.28 0.05
CA SER A 18 4.31 -18.83 0.22
C SER A 18 3.88 -18.49 1.64
N THR A 19 4.51 -17.46 2.23
CA THR A 19 4.13 -16.89 3.52
C THR A 19 3.85 -15.40 3.36
N PHE A 20 2.68 -14.95 3.81
CA PHE A 20 2.27 -13.55 3.82
C PHE A 20 2.36 -12.98 5.23
N THR A 21 2.91 -11.77 5.37
CA THR A 21 2.95 -11.02 6.62
C THR A 21 2.59 -9.56 6.38
N ALA A 22 1.77 -8.98 7.27
CA ALA A 22 1.54 -7.54 7.37
C ALA A 22 2.20 -7.03 8.66
N THR A 23 3.03 -6.00 8.53
CA THR A 23 3.73 -5.39 9.67
C THR A 23 3.57 -3.88 9.64
N PRO A 24 3.56 -3.18 10.79
CA PRO A 24 3.56 -1.72 10.81
C PRO A 24 4.71 -1.14 9.96
N GLU A 25 4.41 -0.16 9.11
CA GLU A 25 5.40 0.49 8.26
C GLU A 25 6.29 1.42 9.10
N PRO A 26 7.62 1.22 9.14
CA PRO A 26 8.53 2.07 9.91
C PRO A 26 8.43 3.56 9.55
N THR A 27 8.13 3.86 8.29
CA THR A 27 8.00 5.23 7.77
C THR A 27 6.56 5.74 7.74
N ALA A 28 5.63 5.08 8.47
CA ALA A 28 4.21 5.43 8.48
C ALA A 28 3.94 6.91 8.79
N GLY A 29 4.77 7.54 9.64
CA GLY A 29 4.69 8.98 9.92
C GLY A 29 4.92 9.83 8.68
N ASP A 30 6.02 9.59 7.97
CA ASP A 30 6.40 10.32 6.75
C ASP A 30 5.44 10.07 5.58
N ILE A 31 4.88 8.86 5.50
CA ILE A 31 3.85 8.52 4.51
C ILE A 31 2.57 9.29 4.82
N ALA A 32 2.14 9.29 6.07
CA ALA A 32 0.96 10.04 6.50
C ALA A 32 1.12 11.56 6.28
N ASP A 33 2.30 12.12 6.53
CA ASP A 33 2.57 13.54 6.28
C ASP A 33 2.51 13.89 4.79
N ARG A 34 3.01 13.00 3.93
CA ARG A 34 2.97 13.20 2.47
C ARG A 34 1.60 12.94 1.85
N GLN A 35 0.83 11.99 2.37
CA GLN A 35 -0.46 11.60 1.79
C GLN A 35 -1.64 12.37 2.38
N LEU A 36 -1.61 12.66 3.68
CA LEU A 36 -2.70 13.34 4.39
C LEU A 36 -2.31 14.77 4.71
N GLY A 37 -1.17 14.94 5.36
CA GLY A 37 -0.75 16.22 5.90
C GLY A 37 -0.21 16.10 7.31
N THR A 38 0.24 17.24 7.83
CA THR A 38 1.02 17.32 9.06
C THR A 38 0.18 17.79 10.23
N LEU A 39 0.48 17.27 11.43
CA LEU A 39 -0.03 17.81 12.69
C LEU A 39 1.03 18.70 13.33
N THR A 40 0.73 19.98 13.51
CA THR A 40 1.67 20.99 14.01
C THR A 40 1.00 21.88 15.06
N ALA A 41 1.81 22.42 15.98
CA ALA A 41 1.33 23.41 16.94
C ALA A 41 1.16 24.81 16.31
N THR A 42 1.77 25.04 15.14
CA THR A 42 1.76 26.34 14.45
C THR A 42 0.82 26.27 13.25
N PRO A 43 -0.27 27.05 13.21
CA PRO A 43 -1.18 27.06 12.07
C PRO A 43 -0.57 27.75 10.84
N SER A 44 -1.07 27.34 9.68
CA SER A 44 -0.83 27.90 8.35
C SER A 44 -2.16 28.30 7.71
N ALA A 45 -2.13 28.87 6.49
CA ALA A 45 -3.32 29.40 5.81
C ALA A 45 -4.44 28.37 5.60
N HIS A 46 -4.11 27.08 5.45
CA HIS A 46 -5.07 25.99 5.23
C HIS A 46 -5.20 25.06 6.43
N SER A 47 -4.68 25.49 7.59
CA SER A 47 -4.72 24.67 8.79
C SER A 47 -6.11 24.64 9.41
N VAL A 48 -6.53 23.46 9.86
CA VAL A 48 -7.74 23.27 10.66
C VAL A 48 -7.36 22.86 12.07
N GLU A 49 -7.98 23.46 13.08
CA GLU A 49 -7.75 23.08 14.48
C GLU A 49 -8.40 21.73 14.76
N VAL A 50 -7.63 20.77 15.29
CA VAL A 50 -8.14 19.42 15.59
C VAL A 50 -8.29 19.19 17.10
N ARG A 51 -7.42 19.79 17.90
CA ARG A 51 -7.54 19.92 19.36
C ARG A 51 -6.85 21.21 19.80
N ALA A 52 -7.15 21.70 20.99
CA ALA A 52 -6.55 22.93 21.52
C ALA A 52 -5.03 22.96 21.34
N GLY A 53 -4.53 23.87 20.50
CA GLY A 53 -3.11 24.04 20.20
C GLY A 53 -2.49 23.00 19.26
N LEU A 54 -3.29 22.19 18.56
CA LEU A 54 -2.83 21.30 17.50
C LEU A 54 -3.68 21.48 16.23
N TYR A 55 -2.98 21.79 15.15
CA TYR A 55 -3.55 22.08 13.85
C TYR A 55 -3.13 21.02 12.85
N PHE A 56 -4.06 20.62 11.98
CA PHE A 56 -3.80 19.78 10.82
C PHE A 56 -3.64 20.66 9.59
N THR A 57 -2.55 20.47 8.86
CA THR A 57 -2.32 21.11 7.56
C THR A 57 -2.32 20.04 6.48
N PRO A 58 -3.27 20.06 5.54
CA PRO A 58 -3.33 19.06 4.47
C PRO A 58 -2.05 19.09 3.62
N ALA A 59 -1.66 17.94 3.07
CA ALA A 59 -0.52 17.82 2.17
C ALA A 59 -0.79 18.40 0.76
N TRP A 60 -2.04 18.74 0.48
CA TRP A 60 -2.52 19.34 -0.76
C TRP A 60 -3.22 20.67 -0.48
N ASP A 61 -3.42 21.48 -1.52
CA ASP A 61 -4.21 22.72 -1.45
C ASP A 61 -5.70 22.39 -1.69
N PRO A 62 -6.58 22.55 -0.67
CA PRO A 62 -8.01 22.28 -0.82
C PRO A 62 -8.71 23.21 -1.83
N GLU A 63 -8.19 24.41 -2.04
CA GLU A 63 -8.74 25.34 -3.04
C GLU A 63 -8.42 24.87 -4.46
N GLU A 64 -7.20 24.40 -4.70
CA GLU A 64 -6.82 23.79 -5.98
C GLU A 64 -7.61 22.52 -6.26
N GLU A 65 -7.82 21.68 -5.25
CA GLU A 65 -8.64 20.49 -5.36
C GLU A 65 -10.10 20.84 -5.72
N ALA A 66 -10.70 21.81 -5.03
CA ALA A 66 -12.05 22.28 -5.35
C ALA A 66 -12.13 22.84 -6.78
N ARG A 67 -11.14 23.63 -7.22
CA ARG A 67 -11.07 24.13 -8.60
C ARG A 67 -11.00 22.98 -9.62
N ALA A 68 -10.18 21.96 -9.34
CA ALA A 68 -10.06 20.79 -10.20
C ALA A 68 -11.38 20.01 -10.29
N SER A 69 -12.08 19.78 -9.17
CA SER A 69 -13.38 19.09 -9.17
C SER A 69 -14.44 19.80 -10.00
N VAL A 70 -14.50 21.14 -9.97
CA VAL A 70 -15.39 21.90 -10.86
C VAL A 70 -15.06 21.67 -12.34
N CYS A 71 -13.77 21.63 -12.69
CA CYS A 71 -13.34 21.46 -14.09
C CYS A 71 -13.51 20.04 -14.62
N PHE A 72 -13.38 19.02 -13.76
CA PHE A 72 -13.25 17.63 -14.19
C PHE A 72 -14.35 16.69 -13.71
N GLN A 73 -15.19 17.10 -12.76
CA GLN A 73 -16.20 16.23 -12.12
C GLN A 73 -17.63 16.78 -12.22
N ASP A 74 -17.88 17.75 -13.10
CA ASP A 74 -19.18 18.39 -13.32
C ASP A 74 -19.87 18.88 -12.02
N MET A 75 -19.08 19.32 -11.04
CA MET A 75 -19.56 19.81 -9.75
C MET A 75 -19.77 21.33 -9.76
N THR A 76 -20.74 21.81 -8.98
CA THR A 76 -20.83 23.25 -8.73
C THR A 76 -19.68 23.73 -7.83
N PRO A 77 -19.28 25.01 -7.90
CA PRO A 77 -18.22 25.55 -7.04
C PRO A 77 -18.47 25.38 -5.54
N ASP A 78 -19.73 25.47 -5.10
CA ASP A 78 -20.07 25.34 -3.68
C ASP A 78 -20.01 23.88 -3.21
N GLU A 79 -20.48 22.93 -4.04
CA GLU A 79 -20.34 21.49 -3.77
C GLU A 79 -18.86 21.09 -3.71
N ALA A 80 -18.05 21.53 -4.67
CA ALA A 80 -16.63 21.21 -4.71
C ALA A 80 -15.86 21.75 -3.50
N ARG A 81 -16.16 22.98 -3.04
CA ARG A 81 -15.59 23.54 -1.80
C ARG A 81 -16.01 22.76 -0.57
N HIS A 82 -17.30 22.40 -0.49
CA HIS A 82 -17.81 21.61 0.61
C HIS A 82 -17.13 20.24 0.67
N GLU A 83 -16.98 19.57 -0.47
CA GLU A 83 -16.30 18.28 -0.55
C GLU A 83 -14.82 18.37 -0.18
N ALA A 84 -14.09 19.35 -0.71
CA ALA A 84 -12.70 19.59 -0.34
C ALA A 84 -12.55 19.83 1.17
N GLN A 85 -13.43 20.64 1.77
CA GLN A 85 -13.46 20.86 3.21
C GLN A 85 -13.74 19.56 3.98
N MET A 86 -14.69 18.75 3.52
CA MET A 86 -14.99 17.45 4.13
C MET A 86 -13.81 16.48 4.02
N ARG A 87 -13.07 16.48 2.92
CA ARG A 87 -11.83 15.69 2.76
C ARG A 87 -10.74 16.13 3.73
N VAL A 88 -10.53 17.44 3.90
CA VAL A 88 -9.59 17.97 4.92
C VAL A 88 -10.00 17.52 6.32
N LEU A 89 -11.27 17.61 6.69
CA LEU A 89 -11.76 17.17 8.00
C LEU A 89 -11.61 15.66 8.19
N GLN A 90 -11.87 14.85 7.16
CA GLN A 90 -11.66 13.41 7.20
C GLN A 90 -10.17 13.07 7.36
N ALA A 91 -9.28 13.75 6.64
CA ALA A 91 -7.84 13.57 6.75
C ALA A 91 -7.31 13.99 8.13
N ALA A 92 -7.79 15.10 8.69
CA ALA A 92 -7.47 15.54 10.04
C ALA A 92 -7.92 14.52 11.11
N ARG A 93 -9.13 13.96 10.96
CA ARG A 93 -9.63 12.87 11.82
C ARG A 93 -8.76 11.62 11.69
N ARG A 94 -8.43 11.20 10.47
CA ARG A 94 -7.52 10.07 10.20
C ARG A 94 -6.17 10.27 10.88
N ARG A 95 -5.59 11.47 10.75
CA ARG A 95 -4.29 11.82 11.32
C ARG A 95 -4.30 11.88 12.85
N THR A 96 -5.41 12.23 13.47
CA THR A 96 -5.50 12.30 14.95
C THR A 96 -5.82 10.97 15.62
N LEU A 97 -6.36 9.99 14.89
CA LEU A 97 -6.78 8.69 15.41
C LEU A 97 -5.66 7.64 15.51
N HIS A 98 -4.39 8.00 15.29
CA HIS A 98 -3.23 7.09 15.36
C HIS A 98 -3.00 6.39 16.73
N GLY A 99 -3.89 6.57 17.70
CA GLY A 99 -3.85 5.85 18.97
C GLY A 99 -4.69 4.56 19.04
N VAL A 100 -5.65 4.30 18.13
CA VAL A 100 -6.58 3.17 18.34
C VAL A 100 -7.01 2.37 17.09
N THR A 101 -6.97 2.88 15.85
CA THR A 101 -7.60 2.12 14.73
C THR A 101 -6.96 2.21 13.35
N TRP A 102 -5.97 3.08 13.11
CA TRP A 102 -5.47 3.30 11.73
C TRP A 102 -3.97 3.59 11.65
N HIS A 103 -3.28 2.85 10.78
CA HIS A 103 -1.85 2.98 10.52
C HIS A 103 -1.51 2.51 9.10
N PHE A 104 -0.27 2.75 8.67
CA PHE A 104 0.26 2.17 7.45
C PHE A 104 0.99 0.87 7.74
N GLU A 105 0.83 -0.08 6.84
CA GLU A 105 1.39 -1.41 6.89
C GLU A 105 2.32 -1.64 5.69
N ARG A 106 3.30 -2.51 5.92
CA ARG A 106 4.10 -3.15 4.90
C ARG A 106 3.60 -4.57 4.71
N LEU A 107 3.15 -4.86 3.51
CA LEU A 107 2.79 -6.22 3.11
C LEU A 107 4.04 -6.90 2.58
N THR A 108 4.27 -8.15 2.96
CA THR A 108 5.44 -8.91 2.50
C THR A 108 5.04 -10.35 2.21
N VAL A 109 5.39 -10.83 1.03
CA VAL A 109 5.30 -12.23 0.65
C VAL A 109 6.70 -12.80 0.54
N ARG A 110 6.91 -13.95 1.18
CA ARG A 110 8.14 -14.74 1.07
C ARG A 110 7.81 -16.06 0.42
N VAL A 111 8.54 -16.41 -0.63
CA VAL A 111 8.43 -17.72 -1.27
C VAL A 111 9.69 -18.51 -0.99
N ALA A 112 9.50 -19.70 -0.42
CA ALA A 112 10.56 -20.64 -0.10
C ALA A 112 10.42 -21.93 -0.89
N ASP A 113 11.53 -22.61 -1.10
CA ASP A 113 11.54 -23.98 -1.63
C ASP A 113 11.17 -25.02 -0.55
N HIS A 114 11.24 -26.29 -0.93
CA HIS A 114 10.97 -27.43 -0.05
C HIS A 114 11.94 -27.57 1.14
N ASP A 115 13.14 -27.00 1.04
CA ASP A 115 14.15 -27.02 2.11
C ASP A 115 14.00 -25.81 3.05
N GLY A 116 13.08 -24.90 2.75
CA GLY A 116 12.83 -23.68 3.50
C GLY A 116 13.74 -22.51 3.11
N THR A 117 14.50 -22.64 2.02
CA THR A 117 15.34 -21.56 1.49
C THR A 117 14.47 -20.53 0.79
N TYR A 118 14.58 -19.25 1.16
CA TYR A 118 13.85 -18.17 0.50
C TYR A 118 14.41 -17.93 -0.90
N LEU A 119 13.56 -18.10 -1.91
CA LEU A 119 13.88 -17.85 -3.32
C LEU A 119 13.48 -16.44 -3.75
N ALA A 120 12.41 -15.90 -3.16
CA ALA A 120 11.95 -14.55 -3.45
C ALA A 120 11.29 -13.92 -2.22
N ILE A 121 11.45 -12.60 -2.11
CA ILE A 121 10.78 -11.77 -1.11
C ILE A 121 10.28 -10.52 -1.83
N GLU A 122 8.97 -10.36 -1.87
CA GLU A 122 8.33 -9.17 -2.43
C GLU A 122 7.62 -8.40 -1.32
N SER A 123 7.70 -7.08 -1.37
CA SER A 123 7.07 -6.22 -0.38
C SER A 123 6.41 -5.00 -0.99
N LEU A 124 5.25 -4.63 -0.44
CA LEU A 124 4.53 -3.40 -0.76
C LEU A 124 4.45 -2.54 0.50
N GLU A 125 4.97 -1.32 0.40
CA GLU A 125 5.05 -0.36 1.51
C GLU A 125 3.86 0.60 1.49
N GLY A 126 3.50 1.15 2.66
CA GLY A 126 2.53 2.25 2.74
C GLY A 126 1.08 1.87 2.44
N VAL A 127 0.70 0.62 2.73
CA VAL A 127 -0.70 0.18 2.61
C VAL A 127 -1.49 0.69 3.80
N ALA A 128 -2.58 1.41 3.57
CA ALA A 128 -3.43 1.89 4.66
C ALA A 128 -4.18 0.72 5.31
N SER A 129 -4.19 0.63 6.65
CA SER A 129 -4.84 -0.46 7.38
C SER A 129 -6.38 -0.44 7.30
N ASP A 130 -6.98 0.67 6.82
CA ASP A 130 -8.42 0.78 6.54
C ASP A 130 -8.77 0.60 5.05
N LEU A 131 -7.82 0.15 4.24
CA LEU A 131 -8.07 -0.20 2.85
C LEU A 131 -9.22 -1.21 2.77
N HIS A 132 -10.13 -1.01 1.81
CA HIS A 132 -11.28 -1.90 1.62
C HIS A 132 -10.81 -3.37 1.51
N PRO A 133 -11.46 -4.34 2.17
CA PRO A 133 -11.01 -5.73 2.19
C PRO A 133 -10.75 -6.32 0.81
N ASP A 134 -11.61 -6.03 -0.16
CA ASP A 134 -11.43 -6.50 -1.55
C ASP A 134 -10.14 -5.94 -2.18
N ARG A 135 -9.86 -4.65 -1.98
CA ARG A 135 -8.63 -4.01 -2.49
C ARG A 135 -7.40 -4.55 -1.78
N TYR A 136 -7.52 -4.80 -0.49
CA TYR A 136 -6.44 -5.42 0.29
C TYR A 136 -6.13 -6.83 -0.22
N GLN A 137 -7.17 -7.61 -0.51
CA GLN A 137 -7.04 -8.96 -1.07
C GLN A 137 -6.43 -8.94 -2.48
N GLU A 138 -6.85 -8.01 -3.35
CA GLU A 138 -6.25 -7.81 -4.68
C GLU A 138 -4.75 -7.50 -4.59
N LEU A 139 -4.34 -6.61 -3.68
CA LEU A 139 -2.93 -6.28 -3.47
C LEU A 139 -2.14 -7.49 -2.98
N ARG A 140 -2.71 -8.27 -2.06
CA ARG A 140 -2.10 -9.50 -1.57
C ARG A 140 -1.90 -10.52 -2.69
N GLU A 141 -2.92 -10.76 -3.51
CA GLU A 141 -2.85 -11.72 -4.62
C GLU A 141 -1.83 -11.30 -5.68
N ALA A 142 -1.80 -10.01 -6.02
CA ALA A 142 -0.82 -9.46 -6.94
C ALA A 142 0.62 -9.63 -6.40
N LEU A 143 0.83 -9.37 -5.10
CA LEU A 143 2.12 -9.52 -4.45
C LEU A 143 2.54 -11.01 -4.35
N GLU A 144 1.59 -11.90 -4.10
CA GLU A 144 1.82 -13.35 -4.08
C GLU A 144 2.20 -13.90 -5.46
N GLU A 145 1.54 -13.43 -6.53
CA GLU A 145 1.87 -13.85 -7.90
C GLU A 145 3.26 -13.33 -8.29
N ALA A 146 3.57 -12.06 -8.04
CA ALA A 146 4.89 -11.48 -8.31
C ALA A 146 6.01 -12.25 -7.60
N ALA A 147 5.83 -12.58 -6.31
CA ALA A 147 6.83 -13.33 -5.55
C ALA A 147 6.99 -14.77 -6.08
N ARG A 148 5.91 -15.42 -6.53
CA ARG A 148 5.98 -16.76 -7.13
C ARG A 148 6.63 -16.74 -8.49
N GLU A 149 6.36 -15.73 -9.31
CA GLU A 149 7.03 -15.55 -10.60
C GLU A 149 8.54 -15.37 -10.41
N ALA A 150 8.95 -14.45 -9.53
CA ALA A 150 10.35 -14.24 -9.17
C ALA A 150 11.03 -15.53 -8.65
N ALA A 151 10.35 -16.29 -7.79
CA ALA A 151 10.88 -17.56 -7.29
C ALA A 151 10.99 -18.65 -8.38
N ARG A 152 10.05 -18.69 -9.33
CA ARG A 152 10.11 -19.60 -10.48
C ARG A 152 11.26 -19.26 -11.41
N ASP A 153 11.50 -17.97 -11.67
CA ASP A 153 12.65 -17.52 -12.45
C ASP A 153 13.97 -17.97 -11.81
N TRP A 154 14.10 -17.82 -10.49
CA TRP A 154 15.25 -18.35 -9.74
C TRP A 154 15.38 -19.87 -9.87
N ALA A 155 14.27 -20.62 -9.76
CA ALA A 155 14.27 -22.08 -9.88
C ALA A 155 14.62 -22.57 -11.32
N ILE A 156 14.24 -21.80 -12.35
CA ILE A 156 14.53 -22.11 -13.76
C ILE A 156 15.99 -21.79 -14.12
N LEU A 157 16.56 -20.71 -13.55
CA LEU A 157 17.94 -20.29 -13.84
C LEU A 157 19.00 -21.21 -13.23
N GLY A 158 18.63 -22.14 -12.34
CA GLY A 158 19.51 -23.23 -11.88
C GLY A 158 20.76 -22.76 -11.14
N LEU A 159 20.76 -21.55 -10.58
CA LEU A 159 21.84 -21.02 -9.76
C LEU A 159 21.74 -21.58 -8.33
N ASN A 160 22.01 -22.88 -8.21
CA ASN A 160 22.36 -23.54 -6.94
C ASN A 160 23.87 -23.51 -6.73
#